data_AF-A0A935VJN1-F1
#
_entry.id   AF-A0A935VJN1-F1
#
_cell.length_a   1.000
_cell.length_b   1.000
_cell.length_c   1.000
_cell.angle_alpha   90.00
_cell.angle_beta   90.00
_cell.angle_gamma   90.00
#
_symmetry.space_group_name_H-M   'P 1'
#
loop_
_entity.id
_entity.type
_entity.pdbx_description
1 polymer ?
#
loop_
_entity_poly.entity_id
_entity_poly.type
_entity_poly.pdbx_seq_one_letter_code
_entity_poly.pdbx_strand_id
1 'polypeptide(L)'
;MLYTIFFQSCAPNAILFTNGDNDTFPLWYAQEVEGIRTDVRVVNLSLLQTDWYIAQMRRAAYESAPVPFTIPEDKLIASKREVVYIMARDSKPMKLKDAIDFVSSDEQDNKFDNNGTWIDYIPSKEFYVYVDSLKVMKNKVISVKDTARLTKRISWDLGNRGYITKNDLMVLDLIAHNDWKRPIYFAVTTGNEAYVGLDKYFQLEGLAYRFVPIKQTETEAGQGGRVNTEIMYKNIMEKFIWGGLDKPGVNLDETSTRMAGNLRMQMSILAQVLINEGKNTKAKAVLDKCLTVIPEENVPYDGTIFTMTAAYYQIGEKQKATELSKKLFDIFESDYTIYNKQKGNHRIAFQREMDQAKEIMKRLAGLAQQFKDEKLANEFMSRLSKIVPPEDLMPEANEEGPKEASPVELK
;
A
#
# COMPACT_ATOMS: atom_id res chain seq x y z
N MET A 1 17.11 -9.85 -9.95
CA MET A 1 16.54 -8.49 -9.79
C MET A 1 15.13 -8.56 -9.19
N LEU A 2 15.02 -8.44 -7.86
CA LEU A 2 13.77 -8.57 -7.09
C LEU A 2 12.68 -7.57 -7.54
N TYR A 3 13.09 -6.35 -7.92
CA TYR A 3 12.20 -5.26 -8.27
C TYR A 3 11.36 -5.48 -9.53
N THR A 4 11.76 -6.41 -10.41
CA THR A 4 10.97 -6.76 -11.60
C THR A 4 9.56 -7.26 -11.26
N ILE A 5 9.33 -7.70 -10.02
CA ILE A 5 8.02 -8.07 -9.48
C ILE A 5 6.97 -6.95 -9.62
N PHE A 6 7.36 -5.68 -9.49
CA PHE A 6 6.43 -4.55 -9.72
C PHE A 6 5.91 -4.57 -11.17
N PHE A 7 6.79 -4.78 -12.15
CA PHE A 7 6.35 -4.94 -13.53
C PHE A 7 5.46 -6.16 -13.71
N GLN A 8 5.83 -7.31 -13.15
CA GLN A 8 5.05 -8.54 -13.28
C GLN A 8 3.66 -8.44 -12.63
N SER A 9 3.47 -7.48 -11.72
CA SER A 9 2.18 -7.14 -11.14
C SER A 9 1.28 -6.33 -12.09
N CYS A 10 1.87 -5.63 -13.06
CA CYS A 10 1.17 -4.71 -13.96
C CYS A 10 0.66 -5.40 -15.23
N ALA A 11 -0.57 -5.06 -15.62
CA ALA A 11 -1.12 -5.38 -16.95
C ALA A 11 -0.28 -4.77 -18.10
N PRO A 12 -0.42 -5.27 -19.35
CA PRO A 12 0.30 -4.72 -20.50
C PRO A 12 0.03 -3.23 -20.73
N ASN A 13 1.06 -2.50 -21.17
CA ASN A 13 1.04 -1.06 -21.49
C ASN A 13 0.56 -0.16 -20.33
N ALA A 14 0.69 -0.64 -19.08
CA ALA A 14 0.32 0.08 -17.88
C ALA A 14 1.17 1.33 -17.63
N ILE A 15 0.63 2.25 -16.84
CA ILE A 15 1.37 3.34 -16.20
C ILE A 15 1.53 2.93 -14.73
N LEU A 16 2.77 2.85 -14.26
CA LEU A 16 3.10 2.52 -12.87
C LEU A 16 3.70 3.75 -12.20
N PHE A 17 2.97 4.31 -11.24
CA PHE A 17 3.47 5.38 -10.38
C PHE A 17 4.34 4.80 -9.26
N THR A 18 5.54 5.34 -9.13
CA THR A 18 6.51 5.04 -8.06
C THR A 18 6.83 6.31 -7.29
N ASN A 19 7.46 6.18 -6.12
CA ASN A 19 7.87 7.33 -5.33
C ASN A 19 9.31 7.15 -4.86
N GLY A 20 10.15 8.17 -5.03
CA GLY A 20 11.55 8.11 -4.66
C GLY A 20 12.42 7.23 -5.58
N ASP A 21 13.71 7.20 -5.26
CA ASP A 21 14.77 6.52 -5.99
C ASP A 21 14.72 4.99 -5.85
N ASN A 22 14.51 4.49 -4.62
CA ASN A 22 14.52 3.07 -4.28
C ASN A 22 13.45 2.26 -5.04
N ASP A 23 12.30 2.86 -5.36
CA ASP A 23 11.26 2.21 -6.17
C ASP A 23 11.50 2.37 -7.67
N THR A 24 12.17 3.44 -8.08
CA THR A 24 12.22 3.86 -9.49
C THR A 24 13.48 3.37 -10.20
N PHE A 25 14.65 3.58 -9.62
CA PHE A 25 15.91 3.35 -10.31
C PHE A 25 16.15 1.86 -10.62
N PRO A 26 15.80 0.91 -9.73
CA PRO A 26 15.87 -0.51 -10.08
C PRO A 26 14.95 -0.89 -11.25
N LEU A 27 13.78 -0.24 -11.37
CA LEU A 27 12.84 -0.48 -12.47
C LEU A 27 13.33 0.12 -13.78
N TRP A 28 13.91 1.31 -13.75
CA TRP A 28 14.55 1.89 -14.93
C TRP A 28 15.75 1.06 -15.37
N TYR A 29 16.61 0.60 -14.45
CA TYR A 29 17.70 -0.31 -14.81
C TYR A 29 17.17 -1.58 -15.50
N ALA A 30 16.12 -2.20 -14.95
CA ALA A 30 15.47 -3.36 -15.55
C ALA A 30 14.97 -3.09 -16.99
N GLN A 31 14.51 -1.87 -17.30
CA GLN A 31 14.03 -1.52 -18.64
C GLN A 31 15.17 -1.15 -19.58
N GLU A 32 16.02 -0.20 -19.17
CA GLU A 32 17.05 0.42 -19.99
C GLU A 32 18.22 -0.52 -20.27
N VAL A 33 18.53 -1.44 -19.35
CA VAL A 33 19.67 -2.36 -19.46
C VAL A 33 19.23 -3.79 -19.75
N GLU A 34 18.25 -4.31 -19.02
CA GLU A 34 17.83 -5.70 -19.15
C GLU A 34 16.67 -5.92 -20.14
N GLY A 35 16.07 -4.85 -20.67
CA GLY A 35 14.96 -4.93 -21.63
C GLY A 35 13.68 -5.56 -21.06
N ILE A 36 13.47 -5.52 -19.75
CA ILE A 36 12.33 -6.17 -19.08
C ILE A 36 11.12 -5.25 -19.08
N ARG A 37 10.00 -5.71 -19.65
CA ARG A 37 8.69 -5.03 -19.57
C ARG A 37 8.76 -3.56 -19.99
N THR A 38 9.42 -3.30 -21.11
CA THR A 38 9.54 -1.99 -21.76
C THR A 38 8.20 -1.41 -22.25
N ASP A 39 7.11 -2.18 -22.17
CA ASP A 39 5.74 -1.72 -22.40
C ASP A 39 5.18 -0.88 -21.24
N VAL A 40 5.61 -1.13 -20.00
CA VAL A 40 5.13 -0.41 -18.81
C VAL A 40 5.80 0.95 -18.71
N ARG A 41 5.03 2.02 -18.49
CA ARG A 41 5.60 3.33 -18.20
C ARG A 41 5.80 3.51 -16.71
N VAL A 42 7.04 3.54 -16.24
CA VAL A 42 7.37 3.94 -14.86
C VAL A 42 7.33 5.46 -14.76
N VAL A 43 6.55 5.98 -13.81
CA VAL A 43 6.43 7.42 -13.54
C VAL A 43 6.76 7.70 -12.08
N ASN A 44 7.96 8.24 -11.84
CA ASN A 44 8.36 8.72 -10.52
C ASN A 44 7.61 10.00 -10.15
N LEU A 45 6.83 9.96 -9.07
CA LEU A 45 6.02 11.09 -8.60
C LEU A 45 6.84 12.27 -8.07
N SER A 46 8.03 12.03 -7.51
CA SER A 46 8.94 13.07 -7.05
C SER A 46 9.50 13.89 -8.23
N LEU A 47 9.74 13.25 -9.38
CA LEU A 47 10.18 13.93 -10.61
C LEU A 47 9.02 14.53 -11.41
N LEU A 48 7.80 14.01 -11.26
CA LEU A 48 6.58 14.51 -11.92
C LEU A 48 6.16 15.92 -11.46
N GLN A 49 6.92 16.54 -10.58
CA GLN A 49 6.80 17.97 -10.25
C GLN A 49 7.54 18.89 -11.24
N THR A 50 8.41 18.33 -12.08
CA THR A 50 9.23 19.10 -13.03
C THR A 50 8.65 19.05 -14.44
N ASP A 51 8.67 20.20 -15.12
CA ASP A 51 8.12 20.37 -16.48
C ASP A 51 8.81 19.47 -17.51
N TRP A 52 10.14 19.39 -17.49
CA TRP A 52 10.92 18.56 -18.39
C TRP A 52 10.57 17.07 -18.27
N TYR A 53 10.32 16.58 -17.05
CA TYR A 53 9.97 15.19 -16.82
C TYR A 53 8.54 14.89 -17.28
N ILE A 54 7.60 15.83 -17.05
CA ILE A 54 6.25 15.74 -17.62
C ILE A 54 6.31 15.69 -19.15
N ALA A 55 7.13 16.53 -19.79
CA ALA A 55 7.35 16.53 -21.24
C ALA A 55 8.01 15.23 -21.73
N GLN A 56 8.89 14.61 -20.93
CA GLN A 56 9.42 13.28 -21.23
C GLN A 56 8.34 12.19 -21.19
N MET A 57 7.43 12.24 -20.23
CA MET A 57 6.33 11.26 -20.10
C MET A 57 5.32 11.34 -21.25
N ARG A 58 5.20 12.49 -21.90
CA ARG A 58 4.38 12.68 -23.13
C ARG A 58 4.96 12.03 -24.37
N ARG A 59 6.20 11.52 -24.32
CA ARG A 59 6.84 10.85 -25.44
C ARG A 59 6.74 9.34 -25.31
N ALA A 60 6.53 8.65 -26.43
CA ALA A 60 6.69 7.21 -26.48
C ALA A 60 8.14 6.85 -26.11
N ALA A 61 8.33 5.73 -25.41
CA ALA A 61 9.64 5.24 -25.03
C ALA A 61 9.61 3.72 -25.11
N TYR A 62 10.51 3.14 -25.90
CA TYR A 62 10.51 1.71 -26.23
C TYR A 62 9.14 1.26 -26.75
N GLU A 63 8.55 0.24 -26.13
CA GLU A 63 7.21 -0.28 -26.45
C GLU A 63 6.09 0.47 -25.70
N SER A 64 6.44 1.36 -24.78
CA SER A 64 5.47 2.08 -23.96
C SER A 64 4.88 3.28 -24.67
N ALA A 65 3.55 3.32 -24.75
CA ALA A 65 2.83 4.48 -25.28
C ALA A 65 3.08 5.75 -24.44
N PRO A 66 2.88 6.96 -25.02
CA PRO A 66 2.84 8.21 -24.28
C PRO A 66 1.88 8.18 -23.08
N VAL A 67 2.23 8.85 -21.99
CA VAL A 67 1.27 9.15 -20.93
C VAL A 67 0.32 10.23 -21.44
N PRO A 68 -1.02 10.00 -21.44
CA PRO A 68 -1.97 10.89 -22.10
C PRO A 68 -2.35 12.08 -21.22
N PHE A 69 -1.35 12.83 -20.76
CA PHE A 69 -1.57 14.09 -20.05
C PHE A 69 -2.20 15.14 -20.99
N THR A 70 -3.13 15.94 -20.49
CA THR A 70 -3.90 16.88 -21.31
C THR A 70 -3.60 18.34 -21.03
N ILE A 71 -3.11 18.67 -19.82
CA ILE A 71 -2.71 20.04 -19.48
C ILE A 71 -1.59 20.49 -20.44
N PRO A 72 -1.71 21.61 -21.16
CA PRO A 72 -0.67 22.07 -22.09
C PRO A 72 0.68 22.37 -21.39
N GLU A 73 1.80 22.17 -22.09
CA GLU A 73 3.14 22.33 -21.48
C GLU A 73 3.39 23.75 -20.99
N ASP A 74 2.95 24.79 -21.73
CA ASP A 74 3.09 26.20 -21.35
C ASP A 74 2.36 26.57 -20.05
N LYS A 75 1.42 25.73 -19.61
CA LYS A 75 0.71 25.85 -18.34
C LYS A 75 1.49 25.24 -17.17
N LEU A 76 2.57 24.51 -17.43
CA LEU A 76 3.33 23.76 -16.42
C LEU A 76 4.79 24.21 -16.29
N ILE A 77 5.29 25.07 -17.20
CA ILE A 77 6.68 25.55 -17.21
C ILE A 77 7.03 26.28 -15.92
N ALA A 78 8.24 26.00 -15.40
CA ALA A 78 8.80 26.63 -14.20
C ALA A 78 7.80 26.60 -13.02
N SER A 79 7.57 27.73 -12.36
CA SER A 79 6.77 27.81 -11.13
C SER A 79 5.25 27.78 -11.31
N LYS A 80 4.74 27.67 -12.55
CA LYS A 80 3.29 27.57 -12.77
C LYS A 80 2.74 26.29 -12.14
N ARG A 81 1.72 26.42 -11.28
CA ARG A 81 1.01 25.29 -10.65
C ARG A 81 1.93 24.32 -9.91
N GLU A 82 3.07 24.81 -9.40
CA GLU A 82 3.91 24.03 -8.49
C GLU A 82 3.14 23.65 -7.22
N VAL A 83 2.38 24.60 -6.71
CA VAL A 83 1.46 24.46 -5.58
C VAL A 83 0.10 25.04 -5.99
N VAL A 84 -0.95 24.27 -5.79
CA VAL A 84 -2.34 24.68 -6.01
C VAL A 84 -3.07 24.56 -4.68
N TYR A 85 -3.49 25.69 -4.10
CA TYR A 85 -4.13 25.72 -2.80
C TYR A 85 -5.57 25.20 -2.87
N ILE A 86 -5.97 24.40 -1.88
CA ILE A 86 -7.34 23.90 -1.78
C ILE A 86 -8.17 24.94 -1.02
N MET A 87 -9.03 25.66 -1.72
CA MET A 87 -9.91 26.69 -1.14
C MET A 87 -11.37 26.25 -1.23
N ALA A 88 -11.69 25.22 -0.45
CA ALA A 88 -12.96 24.51 -0.49
C ALA A 88 -14.00 25.05 0.53
N ARG A 89 -14.15 26.38 0.66
CA ARG A 89 -15.16 26.96 1.59
C ARG A 89 -16.56 26.72 1.02
N ASP A 90 -17.38 25.95 1.72
CA ASP A 90 -18.75 25.55 1.33
C ASP A 90 -18.84 24.85 -0.05
N SER A 91 -17.75 24.21 -0.49
CA SER A 91 -17.65 23.65 -1.84
C SER A 91 -18.45 22.36 -1.99
N LYS A 92 -19.17 22.23 -3.11
CA LYS A 92 -19.80 20.97 -3.53
C LYS A 92 -18.77 20.05 -4.21
N PRO A 93 -19.05 18.74 -4.29
CA PRO A 93 -18.28 17.84 -5.15
C PRO A 93 -18.18 18.36 -6.57
N MET A 94 -16.97 18.39 -7.12
CA MET A 94 -16.69 18.89 -8.48
C MET A 94 -16.36 17.72 -9.42
N LYS A 95 -16.84 17.79 -10.66
CA LYS A 95 -16.43 16.82 -11.69
C LYS A 95 -14.94 17.05 -11.98
N LEU A 96 -14.15 15.99 -11.98
CA LEU A 96 -12.69 16.15 -12.01
C LEU A 96 -12.19 16.87 -13.27
N LYS A 97 -12.79 16.61 -14.45
CA LYS A 97 -12.42 17.33 -15.68
C LYS A 97 -12.56 18.84 -15.52
N ASP A 98 -13.71 19.27 -15.02
CA ASP A 98 -14.00 20.69 -14.82
C ASP A 98 -13.02 21.32 -13.80
N ALA A 99 -12.58 20.54 -12.79
CA ALA A 99 -11.57 20.98 -11.84
C ALA A 99 -10.17 21.12 -12.47
N ILE A 100 -9.80 20.20 -13.36
CA ILE A 100 -8.55 20.29 -14.13
C ILE A 100 -8.59 21.49 -15.08
N ASP A 101 -9.71 21.71 -15.78
CA ASP A 101 -9.91 22.86 -16.67
C ASP A 101 -9.80 24.18 -15.89
N PHE A 102 -10.40 24.23 -14.70
CA PHE A 102 -10.33 25.39 -13.80
C PHE A 102 -8.89 25.72 -13.44
N VAL A 103 -8.15 24.75 -12.87
CA VAL A 103 -6.77 24.93 -12.42
C VAL A 103 -5.83 25.23 -13.60
N SER A 104 -6.05 24.62 -14.75
CA SER A 104 -5.20 24.77 -15.95
C SER A 104 -5.39 26.11 -16.68
N SER A 105 -6.38 26.90 -16.28
CA SER A 105 -6.64 28.23 -16.83
C SER A 105 -5.69 29.30 -16.28
N ASP A 106 -5.27 30.23 -17.14
CA ASP A 106 -4.50 31.42 -16.73
C ASP A 106 -5.41 32.65 -16.52
N GLU A 107 -6.73 32.50 -16.68
CA GLU A 107 -7.72 33.56 -16.41
C GLU A 107 -7.68 34.00 -14.95
N GLN A 108 -7.76 35.30 -14.69
CA GLN A 108 -7.68 35.87 -13.34
C GLN A 108 -8.83 35.40 -12.44
N ASP A 109 -10.03 35.17 -13.00
CA ASP A 109 -11.19 34.65 -12.27
C ASP A 109 -10.94 33.24 -11.68
N ASN A 110 -9.99 32.51 -12.24
CA ASN A 110 -9.57 31.19 -11.75
C ASN A 110 -8.37 31.24 -10.81
N LYS A 111 -7.92 32.44 -10.42
CA LYS A 111 -6.84 32.66 -9.47
C LYS A 111 -7.35 33.39 -8.24
N PHE A 112 -6.64 33.24 -7.13
CA PHE A 112 -6.95 33.96 -5.91
C PHE A 112 -5.97 35.13 -5.77
N ASP A 113 -6.48 36.34 -5.57
CA ASP A 113 -5.66 37.51 -5.28
C ASP A 113 -5.24 37.49 -3.80
N ASN A 114 -3.96 37.27 -3.56
CA ASN A 114 -3.35 37.40 -2.25
C ASN A 114 -2.51 38.67 -2.21
N ASN A 115 -3.15 39.81 -1.96
CA ASN A 115 -2.53 41.14 -1.82
C ASN A 115 -1.65 41.53 -3.04
N GLY A 116 -2.18 41.36 -4.25
CA GLY A 116 -1.50 41.65 -5.51
C GLY A 116 -0.71 40.47 -6.08
N THR A 117 -0.64 39.35 -5.37
CA THR A 117 -0.04 38.10 -5.86
C THR A 117 -1.14 37.11 -6.22
N TRP A 118 -1.25 36.78 -7.50
CA TRP A 118 -2.20 35.78 -7.98
C TRP A 118 -1.67 34.37 -7.71
N ILE A 119 -2.43 33.59 -6.94
CA ILE A 119 -2.08 32.21 -6.60
C ILE A 119 -3.05 31.23 -7.26
N ASP A 120 -2.52 30.08 -7.66
CA ASP A 120 -3.31 28.98 -8.20
C ASP A 120 -4.09 28.30 -7.06
N TYR A 121 -5.39 28.08 -7.28
CA TYR A 121 -6.24 27.39 -6.32
C TYR A 121 -7.21 26.43 -7.00
N ILE A 122 -7.79 25.53 -6.21
CA ILE A 122 -8.88 24.64 -6.60
C ILE A 122 -10.07 24.84 -5.65
N PRO A 123 -11.29 25.07 -6.16
CA PRO A 123 -12.43 25.49 -5.34
C PRO A 123 -13.13 24.33 -4.62
N SER A 124 -12.64 23.09 -4.74
CA SER A 124 -13.21 21.91 -4.11
C SER A 124 -12.12 20.95 -3.67
N LYS A 125 -12.42 20.15 -2.64
CA LYS A 125 -11.59 19.03 -2.19
C LYS A 125 -12.21 17.66 -2.48
N GLU A 126 -13.44 17.66 -3.00
CA GLU A 126 -14.22 16.46 -3.30
C GLU A 126 -14.42 16.35 -4.80
N PHE A 127 -14.00 15.23 -5.38
CA PHE A 127 -14.03 15.02 -6.81
C PHE A 127 -14.82 13.78 -7.19
N TYR A 128 -15.30 13.79 -8.44
CA TYR A 128 -15.86 12.60 -9.04
C TYR A 128 -15.59 12.49 -10.55
N VAL A 129 -15.59 11.24 -11.02
CA VAL A 129 -15.63 10.89 -12.44
C VAL A 129 -16.77 9.92 -12.71
N TYR A 130 -17.50 10.13 -13.80
CA TYR A 130 -18.50 9.16 -14.28
C TYR A 130 -17.81 7.97 -14.94
N VAL A 131 -18.36 6.79 -14.73
CA VAL A 131 -17.80 5.54 -15.26
C VAL A 131 -18.60 5.12 -16.49
N ASP A 132 -17.91 5.12 -17.63
CA ASP A 132 -18.43 4.55 -18.87
C ASP A 132 -18.24 3.02 -18.84
N SER A 133 -19.33 2.29 -18.56
CA SER A 133 -19.31 0.83 -18.46
C SER A 133 -18.89 0.15 -19.77
N LEU A 134 -19.22 0.73 -20.93
CA LEU A 134 -18.83 0.16 -22.23
C LEU A 134 -17.31 0.24 -22.41
N LYS A 135 -16.68 1.36 -22.05
CA LYS A 135 -15.21 1.49 -22.08
C LYS A 135 -14.54 0.55 -21.08
N VAL A 136 -15.06 0.45 -19.86
CA VAL A 136 -14.54 -0.45 -18.82
C VAL A 136 -14.52 -1.91 -19.30
N MET A 137 -15.62 -2.37 -19.90
CA MET A 137 -15.73 -3.74 -20.41
C MET A 137 -14.91 -3.96 -21.68
N LYS A 138 -14.94 -3.01 -22.63
CA LYS A 138 -14.15 -3.08 -23.87
C LYS A 138 -12.66 -3.19 -23.58
N ASN A 139 -12.16 -2.42 -22.61
CA ASN A 139 -10.75 -2.40 -22.24
C ASN A 139 -10.40 -3.43 -21.15
N LYS A 140 -11.34 -4.31 -20.78
CA LYS A 140 -11.14 -5.41 -19.81
C LYS A 140 -10.52 -4.91 -18.50
N VAL A 141 -11.00 -3.77 -17.99
CA VAL A 141 -10.48 -3.19 -16.74
C VAL A 141 -10.82 -4.05 -15.54
N ILE A 142 -12.01 -4.65 -15.56
CA ILE A 142 -12.50 -5.57 -14.52
C ILE A 142 -12.88 -6.90 -15.16
N SER A 143 -12.97 -7.94 -14.33
CA SER A 143 -13.42 -9.26 -14.77
C SER A 143 -14.95 -9.33 -14.85
N VAL A 144 -15.50 -10.28 -15.62
CA VAL A 144 -16.96 -10.43 -15.79
C VAL A 144 -17.67 -10.67 -14.47
N LYS A 145 -17.07 -11.44 -13.54
CA LYS A 145 -17.62 -11.69 -12.21
C LYS A 145 -17.74 -10.43 -11.35
N ASP A 146 -16.94 -9.40 -11.63
CA ASP A 146 -16.94 -8.15 -10.88
C ASP A 146 -17.94 -7.11 -11.43
N THR A 147 -18.62 -7.39 -12.56
CA THR A 147 -19.54 -6.44 -13.22
C THR A 147 -20.65 -5.94 -12.27
N ALA A 148 -21.12 -6.80 -11.36
CA ALA A 148 -22.14 -6.42 -10.37
C ALA A 148 -21.66 -5.35 -9.37
N ARG A 149 -20.35 -5.18 -9.21
CA ARG A 149 -19.72 -4.19 -8.32
C ARG A 149 -19.24 -2.93 -9.04
N LEU A 150 -19.46 -2.85 -10.35
CA LEU A 150 -19.07 -1.69 -11.15
C LEU A 150 -19.83 -0.44 -10.69
N THR A 151 -19.10 0.56 -10.19
CA THR A 151 -19.74 1.83 -9.81
C THR A 151 -20.10 2.65 -11.05
N LYS A 152 -21.22 3.38 -10.99
CA LYS A 152 -21.58 4.40 -12.00
C LYS A 152 -20.71 5.66 -11.87
N ARG A 153 -20.17 5.91 -10.68
CA ARG A 153 -19.41 7.12 -10.35
C ARG A 153 -18.33 6.78 -9.32
N ILE A 154 -17.10 7.17 -9.62
CA ILE A 154 -16.01 7.15 -8.64
C ILE A 154 -16.03 8.51 -7.96
N SER A 155 -16.06 8.52 -6.63
CA SER A 155 -16.04 9.74 -5.82
C SER A 155 -15.06 9.56 -4.67
N TRP A 156 -14.24 10.59 -4.45
CA TRP A 156 -13.23 10.65 -3.39
C TRP A 156 -12.97 12.09 -2.98
N ASP A 157 -12.18 12.25 -1.93
CA ASP A 157 -11.80 13.53 -1.37
C ASP A 157 -10.28 13.57 -1.12
N LEU A 158 -9.71 14.76 -1.06
CA LEU A 158 -8.29 14.97 -0.77
C LEU A 158 -7.98 14.99 0.74
N GLY A 159 -8.92 14.58 1.59
CA GLY A 159 -8.77 14.58 3.05
C GLY A 159 -8.57 15.98 3.63
N ASN A 160 -7.58 16.10 4.51
CA ASN A 160 -7.25 17.34 5.24
C ASN A 160 -6.17 18.18 4.55
N ARG A 161 -5.86 17.90 3.27
CA ARG A 161 -4.84 18.67 2.54
C ARG A 161 -5.27 20.14 2.41
N GLY A 162 -4.29 21.03 2.59
CA GLY A 162 -4.44 22.47 2.29
C GLY A 162 -4.01 22.84 0.87
N TYR A 163 -3.32 21.96 0.16
CA TYR A 163 -2.84 22.16 -1.21
C TYR A 163 -2.58 20.82 -1.90
N ILE A 164 -2.44 20.87 -3.23
CA ILE A 164 -1.86 19.81 -4.05
C ILE A 164 -0.64 20.34 -4.79
N THR A 165 0.30 19.48 -5.12
CA THR A 165 1.49 19.83 -5.91
C THR A 165 1.33 19.46 -7.39
N LYS A 166 2.23 19.92 -8.24
CA LYS A 166 2.15 19.67 -9.70
C LYS A 166 2.05 18.19 -10.06
N ASN A 167 2.78 17.31 -9.37
CA ASN A 167 2.66 15.85 -9.56
C ASN A 167 1.26 15.32 -9.22
N ASP A 168 0.64 15.78 -8.13
CA ASP A 168 -0.75 15.43 -7.76
C ASP A 168 -1.72 15.88 -8.87
N LEU A 169 -1.53 17.12 -9.36
CA LEU A 169 -2.32 17.67 -10.46
C LEU A 169 -2.20 16.81 -11.73
N MET A 170 -0.99 16.33 -12.06
CA MET A 170 -0.79 15.46 -13.23
C MET A 170 -1.43 14.07 -13.03
N VAL A 171 -1.41 13.50 -11.82
CA VAL A 171 -2.14 12.26 -11.52
C VAL A 171 -3.64 12.48 -11.71
N LEU A 172 -4.19 13.58 -11.17
CA LEU A 172 -5.60 13.93 -11.32
C LEU A 172 -5.98 14.16 -12.80
N ASP A 173 -5.16 14.86 -13.58
CA ASP A 173 -5.35 15.04 -15.02
C ASP A 173 -5.43 13.69 -15.75
N LEU A 174 -4.50 12.77 -15.45
CA LEU A 174 -4.52 11.43 -16.03
C LEU A 174 -5.80 10.68 -15.67
N ILE A 175 -6.24 10.73 -14.41
CA ILE A 175 -7.47 10.07 -13.97
C ILE A 175 -8.70 10.66 -14.66
N ALA A 176 -8.73 11.97 -14.88
CA ALA A 176 -9.81 12.66 -15.57
C ALA A 176 -9.94 12.25 -17.05
N HIS A 177 -8.82 11.94 -17.72
CA HIS A 177 -8.75 11.84 -19.18
C HIS A 177 -8.37 10.47 -19.74
N ASN A 178 -7.87 9.54 -18.93
CA ASN A 178 -7.42 8.22 -19.37
C ASN A 178 -8.55 7.37 -20.00
N ASP A 179 -9.81 7.58 -19.62
CA ASP A 179 -10.98 6.89 -20.20
C ASP A 179 -10.82 5.35 -20.21
N TRP A 180 -10.15 4.82 -19.19
CA TRP A 180 -9.87 3.39 -19.05
C TRP A 180 -8.99 2.78 -20.16
N LYS A 181 -8.31 3.59 -20.98
CA LYS A 181 -7.52 3.13 -22.13
C LYS A 181 -6.21 2.49 -21.71
N ARG A 182 -5.52 3.07 -20.72
CA ARG A 182 -4.31 2.51 -20.13
C ARG A 182 -4.57 2.09 -18.68
N PRO A 183 -4.14 0.89 -18.25
CA PRO A 183 -4.16 0.54 -16.84
C PRO A 183 -3.28 1.48 -16.01
N ILE A 184 -3.79 1.99 -14.89
CA ILE A 184 -3.05 2.86 -13.97
C ILE A 184 -2.77 2.07 -12.71
N TYR A 185 -1.51 2.06 -12.29
CA TYR A 185 -1.03 1.39 -11.09
C TYR A 185 -0.23 2.32 -10.20
N PHE A 186 -0.23 2.03 -8.91
CA PHE A 186 0.66 2.62 -7.92
C PHE A 186 1.45 1.51 -7.23
N ALA A 187 2.75 1.70 -7.06
CA ALA A 187 3.55 0.78 -6.25
C ALA A 187 3.04 0.78 -4.80
N VAL A 188 3.00 -0.40 -4.15
CA VAL A 188 2.49 -0.53 -2.78
C VAL A 188 3.31 0.29 -1.75
N THR A 189 4.51 0.70 -2.12
CA THR A 189 5.50 1.43 -1.33
C THR A 189 5.39 2.96 -1.41
N THR A 190 4.56 3.52 -2.32
CA THR A 190 4.53 4.98 -2.52
C THR A 190 3.90 5.76 -1.36
N GLY A 191 3.16 5.09 -0.47
CA GLY A 191 2.48 5.70 0.68
C GLY A 191 1.16 6.39 0.33
N ASN A 192 0.32 6.65 1.33
CA ASN A 192 -1.04 7.18 1.15
C ASN A 192 -1.06 8.59 0.55
N GLU A 193 -0.04 9.40 0.81
CA GLU A 193 0.08 10.74 0.24
C GLU A 193 0.22 10.73 -1.29
N ALA A 194 0.81 9.68 -1.87
CA ALA A 194 0.94 9.57 -3.32
C ALA A 194 -0.38 9.24 -4.03
N TYR A 195 -1.39 8.75 -3.31
CA TYR A 195 -2.61 8.19 -3.91
C TYR A 195 -3.70 9.21 -4.20
N VAL A 196 -3.54 10.47 -3.78
CA VAL A 196 -4.51 11.57 -3.96
C VAL A 196 -5.97 11.19 -3.62
N GLY A 197 -6.16 10.35 -2.60
CA GLY A 197 -7.45 9.88 -2.10
C GLY A 197 -8.13 8.76 -2.90
N LEU A 198 -7.42 8.15 -3.86
CA LEU A 198 -7.96 7.11 -4.74
C LEU A 198 -7.90 5.69 -4.16
N ASP A 199 -7.30 5.51 -2.98
CA ASP A 199 -7.06 4.22 -2.33
C ASP A 199 -8.32 3.38 -2.15
N LYS A 200 -9.49 4.03 -1.98
CA LYS A 200 -10.81 3.38 -1.90
C LYS A 200 -11.20 2.60 -3.17
N TYR A 201 -10.48 2.79 -4.27
CA TYR A 201 -10.72 2.18 -5.58
C TYR A 201 -9.50 1.38 -6.08
N PHE A 202 -8.58 1.03 -5.17
CA PHE A 202 -7.43 0.21 -5.48
C PHE A 202 -7.75 -1.27 -5.42
N GLN A 203 -7.12 -2.01 -6.32
CA GLN A 203 -7.15 -3.47 -6.38
C GLN A 203 -5.72 -3.98 -6.41
N LEU A 204 -5.34 -4.75 -5.39
CA LEU A 204 -4.02 -5.36 -5.27
C LEU A 204 -3.86 -6.50 -6.30
N GLU A 205 -2.78 -6.43 -7.08
CA GLU A 205 -2.45 -7.42 -8.13
C GLU A 205 -1.01 -7.95 -8.00
N GLY A 206 -0.37 -7.75 -6.84
CA GLY A 206 1.01 -8.14 -6.57
C GLY A 206 1.70 -7.15 -5.64
N LEU A 207 2.78 -6.50 -6.11
CA LEU A 207 3.37 -5.32 -5.47
C LEU A 207 2.84 -4.00 -6.08
N ALA A 208 1.73 -4.05 -6.80
CA ALA A 208 1.11 -2.87 -7.38
C ALA A 208 -0.40 -2.86 -7.14
N TYR A 209 -0.92 -1.68 -6.80
CA TYR A 209 -2.34 -1.38 -6.73
C TYR A 209 -2.84 -0.87 -8.07
N ARG A 210 -3.80 -1.57 -8.69
CA ARG A 210 -4.49 -1.10 -9.88
C ARG A 210 -5.65 -0.19 -9.51
N PHE A 211 -5.76 0.96 -10.16
CA PHE A 211 -6.96 1.81 -10.06
C PHE A 211 -8.10 1.22 -10.92
N VAL A 212 -9.22 0.88 -10.29
CA VAL A 212 -10.38 0.24 -10.94
C VAL A 212 -11.70 0.87 -10.48
N PRO A 213 -12.79 0.84 -11.29
CA PRO A 213 -14.08 1.41 -10.92
C PRO A 213 -14.89 0.49 -9.98
N ILE A 214 -14.23 -0.03 -8.94
CA ILE A 214 -14.84 -0.86 -7.90
C ILE A 214 -14.42 -0.26 -6.57
N LYS A 215 -15.40 0.18 -5.78
CA LYS A 215 -15.15 0.65 -4.42
C LYS A 215 -14.89 -0.55 -3.52
N GLN A 216 -13.85 -0.45 -2.69
CA GLN A 216 -13.60 -1.43 -1.65
C GLN A 216 -14.74 -1.44 -0.62
N THR A 217 -15.07 -2.63 -0.13
CA THR A 217 -15.95 -2.82 1.03
C THR A 217 -15.19 -2.56 2.32
N GLU A 218 -15.91 -2.35 3.43
CA GLU A 218 -15.30 -2.22 4.76
C GLU A 218 -14.50 -3.47 5.15
N THR A 219 -15.01 -4.65 4.80
CA THR A 219 -14.31 -5.93 5.01
C THR A 219 -13.01 -6.01 4.21
N GLU A 220 -13.03 -5.62 2.93
CA GLU A 220 -11.80 -5.57 2.12
C GLU A 220 -10.81 -4.55 2.70
N ALA A 221 -11.26 -3.35 3.08
CA ALA A 221 -10.41 -2.33 3.69
C ALA A 221 -9.75 -2.84 4.99
N GLY A 222 -10.51 -3.51 5.85
CA GLY A 222 -9.99 -4.14 7.08
C GLY A 222 -9.01 -5.29 6.84
N GLN A 223 -8.96 -5.85 5.64
CA GLN A 223 -8.03 -6.91 5.23
C GLN A 223 -6.78 -6.40 4.50
N GLY A 224 -6.58 -5.07 4.45
CA GLY A 224 -5.47 -4.46 3.70
C GLY A 224 -5.82 -4.07 2.27
N GLY A 225 -7.11 -4.07 1.91
CA GLY A 225 -7.65 -3.61 0.64
C GLY A 225 -8.25 -4.72 -0.21
N ARG A 226 -8.83 -4.31 -1.34
CA ARG A 226 -9.39 -5.23 -2.32
C ARG A 226 -8.28 -5.99 -3.06
N VAL A 227 -8.42 -7.30 -3.23
CA VAL A 227 -7.47 -8.16 -3.95
C VAL A 227 -8.12 -8.79 -5.18
N ASN A 228 -7.42 -8.80 -6.32
CA ASN A 228 -7.80 -9.68 -7.43
C ASN A 228 -7.12 -11.04 -7.28
N THR A 229 -7.81 -12.00 -6.66
CA THR A 229 -7.22 -13.29 -6.32
C THR A 229 -6.75 -14.09 -7.53
N GLU A 230 -7.38 -13.97 -8.70
CA GLU A 230 -6.96 -14.68 -9.92
C GLU A 230 -5.67 -14.09 -10.50
N ILE A 231 -5.63 -12.77 -10.69
CA ILE A 231 -4.47 -12.09 -11.26
C ILE A 231 -3.29 -12.18 -10.30
N MET A 232 -3.49 -11.85 -9.02
CA MET A 232 -2.42 -11.83 -8.03
C MET A 232 -1.83 -13.22 -7.79
N TYR A 233 -2.67 -14.26 -7.70
CA TYR A 233 -2.19 -15.65 -7.59
C TYR A 233 -1.35 -16.04 -8.81
N LYS A 234 -1.84 -15.75 -10.03
CA LYS A 234 -1.08 -16.05 -11.25
C LYS A 234 0.28 -15.32 -11.27
N ASN A 235 0.28 -14.03 -10.94
CA ASN A 235 1.50 -13.23 -10.92
C ASN A 235 2.54 -13.81 -9.94
N ILE A 236 2.11 -14.11 -8.70
CA ILE A 236 2.99 -14.65 -7.65
C ILE A 236 3.50 -16.06 -7.98
N MET A 237 2.61 -16.93 -8.46
CA MET A 237 2.94 -18.34 -8.64
C MET A 237 3.70 -18.62 -9.94
N GLU A 238 3.49 -17.81 -10.99
CA GLU A 238 4.01 -18.10 -12.33
C GLU A 238 5.00 -17.05 -12.86
N LYS A 239 4.87 -15.77 -12.47
CA LYS A 239 5.62 -14.68 -13.11
C LYS A 239 6.72 -14.06 -12.25
N PHE A 240 6.58 -14.07 -10.93
CA PHE A 240 7.51 -13.35 -10.05
C PHE A 240 8.91 -13.95 -10.06
N ILE A 241 9.90 -13.07 -10.10
CA ILE A 241 11.32 -13.40 -10.06
C ILE A 241 11.87 -12.98 -8.70
N TRP A 242 12.33 -13.94 -7.92
CA TRP A 242 12.72 -13.76 -6.51
C TRP A 242 14.09 -13.12 -6.32
N GLY A 243 14.80 -12.85 -7.42
CA GLY A 243 16.02 -12.05 -7.40
C GLY A 243 17.16 -12.60 -6.53
N GLY A 244 17.16 -13.89 -6.22
CA GLY A 244 18.17 -14.53 -5.37
C GLY A 244 17.76 -14.67 -3.90
N LEU A 245 16.57 -14.19 -3.49
CA LEU A 245 16.07 -14.35 -2.12
C LEU A 245 15.98 -15.81 -1.68
N ASP A 246 15.85 -16.75 -2.62
CA ASP A 246 15.76 -18.20 -2.39
C ASP A 246 17.13 -18.91 -2.34
N LYS A 247 18.26 -18.18 -2.52
CA LYS A 247 19.60 -18.79 -2.58
C LYS A 247 20.27 -18.77 -1.20
N PRO A 248 20.79 -19.90 -0.70
CA PRO A 248 21.45 -19.95 0.61
C PRO A 248 22.60 -18.95 0.73
N GLY A 249 22.81 -18.41 1.93
CA GLY A 249 23.92 -17.51 2.24
C GLY A 249 23.83 -16.09 1.64
N VAL A 250 22.65 -15.66 1.18
CA VAL A 250 22.44 -14.30 0.70
C VAL A 250 22.19 -13.37 1.87
N ASN A 251 23.08 -12.39 2.06
CA ASN A 251 22.86 -11.28 2.98
C ASN A 251 22.28 -10.09 2.21
N LEU A 252 21.21 -9.51 2.73
CA LEU A 252 20.50 -8.39 2.12
C LEU A 252 20.81 -7.10 2.86
N ASP A 253 20.90 -6.00 2.10
CA ASP A 253 20.84 -4.66 2.70
C ASP A 253 19.44 -4.39 3.29
N GLU A 254 19.34 -3.33 4.11
CA GLU A 254 18.10 -2.95 4.79
C GLU A 254 16.94 -2.73 3.80
N THR A 255 17.20 -2.10 2.66
CA THR A 255 16.15 -1.76 1.68
C THR A 255 15.62 -3.02 0.99
N SER A 256 16.52 -3.92 0.58
CA SER A 256 16.14 -5.22 0.02
C SER A 256 15.38 -6.09 1.03
N THR A 257 15.79 -6.06 2.31
CA THR A 257 15.12 -6.77 3.40
C THR A 257 13.70 -6.26 3.61
N ARG A 258 13.52 -4.92 3.65
CA ARG A 258 12.19 -4.28 3.75
C ARG A 258 11.30 -4.63 2.56
N MET A 259 11.86 -4.70 1.35
CA MET A 259 11.11 -5.10 0.14
C MET A 259 10.65 -6.57 0.23
N ALA A 260 11.50 -7.47 0.71
CA ALA A 260 11.13 -8.86 0.94
C ALA A 260 10.02 -8.99 2.00
N GLY A 261 10.07 -8.19 3.08
CA GLY A 261 8.99 -8.09 4.07
C GLY A 261 7.65 -7.65 3.45
N ASN A 262 7.67 -6.62 2.60
CA ASN A 262 6.47 -6.19 1.85
C ASN A 262 5.89 -7.31 0.98
N LEU A 263 6.74 -8.07 0.29
CA LEU A 263 6.30 -9.20 -0.54
C LEU A 263 5.65 -10.30 0.29
N ARG A 264 6.24 -10.65 1.44
CA ARG A 264 5.68 -11.60 2.40
C ARG A 264 4.31 -11.14 2.93
N MET A 265 4.16 -9.85 3.24
CA MET A 265 2.88 -9.26 3.64
C MET A 265 1.81 -9.39 2.54
N GLN A 266 2.14 -9.04 1.29
CA GLN A 266 1.18 -9.17 0.18
C GLN A 266 0.79 -10.63 -0.09
N MET A 267 1.73 -11.57 0.02
CA MET A 267 1.43 -13.02 -0.09
C MET A 267 0.51 -13.49 1.05
N SER A 268 0.67 -12.94 2.25
CA SER A 268 -0.18 -13.25 3.40
C SER A 268 -1.60 -12.72 3.21
N ILE A 269 -1.75 -11.50 2.69
CA ILE A 269 -3.05 -10.92 2.33
C ILE A 269 -3.75 -11.78 1.27
N LEU A 270 -3.04 -12.18 0.20
CA LEU A 270 -3.61 -13.08 -0.81
C LEU A 270 -4.09 -14.40 -0.19
N ALA A 271 -3.29 -15.02 0.67
CA ALA A 271 -3.66 -16.26 1.34
C ALA A 271 -4.95 -16.09 2.17
N GLN A 272 -5.07 -15.01 2.94
CA GLN A 272 -6.26 -14.73 3.73
C GLN A 272 -7.52 -14.55 2.86
N VAL A 273 -7.42 -13.81 1.76
CA VAL A 273 -8.56 -13.64 0.85
C VAL A 273 -8.95 -14.97 0.19
N LEU A 274 -7.97 -15.80 -0.19
CA LEU A 274 -8.24 -17.15 -0.71
C LEU A 274 -8.94 -18.05 0.32
N ILE A 275 -8.59 -17.97 1.60
CA ILE A 275 -9.27 -18.68 2.69
C ILE A 275 -10.72 -18.23 2.80
N ASN A 276 -10.96 -16.91 2.76
CA ASN A 276 -12.30 -16.34 2.83
C ASN A 276 -13.16 -16.75 1.62
N GLU A 277 -12.53 -16.97 0.45
CA GLU A 277 -13.18 -17.53 -0.74
C GLU A 277 -13.34 -19.08 -0.70
N GLY A 278 -12.92 -19.74 0.38
CA GLY A 278 -12.95 -21.21 0.53
C GLY A 278 -11.89 -21.96 -0.27
N LYS A 279 -10.90 -21.25 -0.83
CA LYS A 279 -9.84 -21.80 -1.71
C LYS A 279 -8.60 -22.21 -0.91
N ASN A 280 -8.77 -23.02 0.12
CA ASN A 280 -7.72 -23.39 1.08
C ASN A 280 -6.49 -24.04 0.43
N THR A 281 -6.65 -24.87 -0.60
CA THR A 281 -5.52 -25.47 -1.33
C THR A 281 -4.65 -24.41 -2.01
N LYS A 282 -5.26 -23.37 -2.59
CA LYS A 282 -4.51 -22.25 -3.18
C LYS A 282 -3.86 -21.38 -2.11
N ALA A 283 -4.55 -21.11 -1.01
CA ALA A 283 -3.99 -20.38 0.12
C ALA A 283 -2.73 -21.08 0.66
N LYS A 284 -2.80 -22.40 0.88
CA LYS A 284 -1.64 -23.22 1.27
C LYS A 284 -0.48 -23.07 0.31
N ALA A 285 -0.74 -23.18 -1.00
CA ALA A 285 0.29 -23.04 -2.02
C ALA A 285 1.00 -21.68 -1.98
N VAL A 286 0.27 -20.59 -1.74
CA VAL A 286 0.86 -19.24 -1.58
C VAL A 286 1.72 -19.16 -0.31
N LEU A 287 1.20 -19.65 0.82
CA LEU A 287 1.94 -19.64 2.09
C LEU A 287 3.22 -20.47 1.99
N ASP A 288 3.15 -21.67 1.40
CA ASP A 288 4.31 -22.55 1.19
C ASP A 288 5.33 -21.91 0.25
N LYS A 289 4.84 -21.30 -0.85
CA LYS A 289 5.71 -20.58 -1.80
C LYS A 289 6.46 -19.47 -1.10
N CYS A 290 5.79 -18.68 -0.26
CA CYS A 290 6.38 -17.56 0.46
C CYS A 290 7.54 -18.00 1.36
N LEU A 291 7.35 -19.03 2.18
CA LEU A 291 8.41 -19.55 3.06
C LEU A 291 9.57 -20.16 2.28
N THR A 292 9.30 -20.68 1.07
CA THR A 292 10.33 -21.27 0.21
C THR A 292 11.20 -20.19 -0.45
N VAL A 293 10.58 -19.12 -0.94
CA VAL A 293 11.26 -18.09 -1.74
C VAL A 293 11.76 -16.90 -0.93
N ILE A 294 11.28 -16.77 0.32
CA ILE A 294 11.71 -15.77 1.30
C ILE A 294 12.06 -16.53 2.60
N PRO A 295 13.09 -17.41 2.56
CA PRO A 295 13.49 -18.21 3.71
C PRO A 295 14.04 -17.33 4.82
N GLU A 296 13.84 -17.76 6.06
CA GLU A 296 14.31 -17.06 7.25
C GLU A 296 15.82 -16.82 7.29
N GLU A 297 16.59 -17.77 6.77
CA GLU A 297 18.06 -17.69 6.71
C GLU A 297 18.53 -16.41 5.98
N ASN A 298 17.80 -16.01 4.94
CA ASN A 298 18.13 -14.84 4.14
C ASN A 298 17.34 -13.60 4.55
N VAL A 299 16.09 -13.79 4.98
CA VAL A 299 15.19 -12.71 5.37
C VAL A 299 14.58 -13.08 6.72
N PRO A 300 15.15 -12.56 7.83
CA PRO A 300 14.66 -12.86 9.16
C PRO A 300 13.15 -12.72 9.27
N TYR A 301 12.56 -13.60 10.08
CA TYR A 301 11.15 -13.54 10.39
C TYR A 301 10.84 -12.33 11.26
N ASP A 302 9.77 -11.64 10.89
CA ASP A 302 9.25 -10.46 11.56
C ASP A 302 7.76 -10.67 11.85
N GLY A 303 7.06 -9.60 12.29
CA GLY A 303 5.65 -9.68 12.65
C GLY A 303 4.71 -10.15 11.52
N THR A 304 5.14 -10.10 10.25
CA THR A 304 4.31 -10.58 9.14
C THR A 304 4.10 -12.10 9.17
N ILE A 305 5.02 -12.85 9.79
CA ILE A 305 4.91 -14.30 9.95
C ILE A 305 3.73 -14.68 10.85
N PHE A 306 3.33 -13.81 11.79
CA PHE A 306 2.13 -14.04 12.59
C PHE A 306 0.90 -14.28 11.72
N THR A 307 0.70 -13.45 10.69
CA THR A 307 -0.46 -13.57 9.79
C THR A 307 -0.41 -14.87 8.99
N MET A 308 0.78 -15.28 8.54
CA MET A 308 0.95 -16.56 7.86
C MET A 308 0.66 -17.75 8.78
N THR A 309 1.13 -17.70 10.03
CA THR A 309 0.89 -18.72 11.05
C THR A 309 -0.61 -18.87 11.34
N ALA A 310 -1.32 -17.75 11.52
CA ALA A 310 -2.77 -17.77 11.68
C ALA A 310 -3.48 -18.38 10.46
N ALA A 311 -3.03 -18.04 9.25
CA ALA A 311 -3.58 -18.61 8.02
C ALA A 311 -3.35 -20.13 7.94
N TYR A 312 -2.18 -20.65 8.31
CA TYR A 312 -1.93 -22.10 8.38
C TYR A 312 -2.87 -22.81 9.36
N TYR A 313 -3.10 -22.23 10.54
CA TYR A 313 -4.09 -22.77 11.48
C TYR A 313 -5.51 -22.80 10.88
N GLN A 314 -5.94 -21.74 10.20
CA GLN A 314 -7.27 -21.64 9.58
C GLN A 314 -7.51 -22.70 8.50
N ILE A 315 -6.48 -23.07 7.73
CA ILE A 315 -6.58 -24.12 6.70
C ILE A 315 -6.33 -25.54 7.22
N GLY A 316 -6.10 -25.70 8.53
CA GLY A 316 -5.93 -27.02 9.18
C GLY A 316 -4.48 -27.53 9.22
N GLU A 317 -3.50 -26.74 8.78
CA GLU A 317 -2.06 -27.09 8.77
C GLU A 317 -1.43 -26.87 10.16
N LYS A 318 -1.98 -27.54 11.17
CA LYS A 318 -1.66 -27.30 12.59
C LYS A 318 -0.18 -27.48 12.93
N GLN A 319 0.44 -28.56 12.45
CA GLN A 319 1.84 -28.84 12.76
C GLN A 319 2.74 -27.69 12.31
N LYS A 320 2.58 -27.26 11.05
CA LYS A 320 3.36 -26.17 10.47
C LYS A 320 3.10 -24.84 11.17
N ALA A 321 1.84 -24.58 11.54
CA ALA A 321 1.47 -23.40 12.32
C ALA A 321 2.12 -23.40 13.72
N THR A 322 2.09 -24.53 14.44
CA THR A 322 2.76 -24.68 15.74
C THR A 322 4.27 -24.47 15.64
N GLU A 323 4.93 -25.04 14.61
CA GLU A 323 6.36 -24.87 14.37
C GLU A 323 6.72 -23.39 14.13
N LEU A 324 5.97 -22.69 13.27
CA LEU A 324 6.17 -21.27 13.02
C LEU A 324 5.84 -20.42 14.25
N SER A 325 4.80 -20.75 15.01
CA SER A 325 4.47 -20.08 16.28
C SER A 325 5.64 -20.13 17.25
N LYS A 326 6.23 -21.30 17.46
CA LYS A 326 7.38 -21.46 18.38
C LYS A 326 8.56 -20.63 17.92
N LYS A 327 8.90 -20.73 16.63
CA LYS A 327 10.02 -20.01 16.06
C LYS A 327 9.86 -18.50 16.16
N LEU A 328 8.66 -17.99 15.85
CA LEU A 328 8.37 -16.56 15.97
C LEU A 328 8.40 -16.11 17.44
N PHE A 329 7.89 -16.92 18.37
CA PHE A 329 7.96 -16.63 19.80
C PHE A 329 9.41 -16.56 20.28
N ASP A 330 10.26 -17.50 19.88
CA ASP A 330 11.68 -17.54 20.25
C ASP A 330 12.43 -16.28 19.78
N ILE A 331 12.14 -15.80 18.56
CA ILE A 331 12.72 -14.56 18.00
C ILE A 331 12.31 -13.36 18.86
N PHE A 332 11.01 -13.14 19.07
CA PHE A 332 10.55 -11.96 19.81
C PHE A 332 10.89 -12.02 21.31
N GLU A 333 10.96 -13.21 21.91
CA GLU A 333 11.44 -13.38 23.29
C GLU A 333 12.92 -12.98 23.40
N SER A 334 13.74 -13.40 22.44
CA SER A 334 15.16 -13.04 22.37
C SER A 334 15.33 -11.53 22.20
N ASP A 335 14.65 -10.93 21.22
CA ASP A 335 14.69 -9.49 20.94
C ASP A 335 14.30 -8.69 22.18
N TYR A 336 13.15 -9.01 22.78
CA TYR A 336 12.69 -8.35 23.99
C TYR A 336 13.72 -8.46 25.13
N THR A 337 14.29 -9.66 25.33
CA THR A 337 15.29 -9.90 26.38
C THR A 337 16.56 -9.09 26.16
N ILE A 338 17.03 -8.97 24.91
CA ILE A 338 18.23 -8.20 24.54
C ILE A 338 17.98 -6.70 24.73
N TYR A 339 16.84 -6.18 24.25
CA TYR A 339 16.48 -4.77 24.37
C TYR A 339 16.23 -4.36 25.82
N ASN A 340 15.56 -5.21 26.61
CA ASN A 340 15.28 -4.92 28.01
C ASN A 340 16.55 -4.89 28.89
N LYS A 341 17.62 -5.58 28.48
CA LYS A 341 18.94 -5.54 29.16
C LYS A 341 19.74 -4.27 28.88
N GLN A 342 19.35 -3.46 27.89
CA GLN A 342 20.01 -2.19 27.61
C GLN A 342 19.81 -1.20 28.77
N LYS A 343 20.66 -0.17 28.86
CA LYS A 343 20.66 0.79 29.98
C LYS A 343 20.41 2.21 29.51
N GLY A 344 19.74 3.00 30.37
CA GLY A 344 19.48 4.42 30.15
C GLY A 344 18.79 4.68 28.81
N ASN A 345 19.28 5.69 28.09
CA ASN A 345 18.70 6.12 26.81
C ASN A 345 18.68 5.02 25.73
N HIS A 346 19.58 4.05 25.77
CA HIS A 346 19.57 2.94 24.81
C HIS A 346 18.35 2.05 25.00
N ARG A 347 17.92 1.79 26.24
CA ARG A 347 16.69 1.03 26.50
C ARG A 347 15.45 1.77 26.00
N ILE A 348 15.40 3.08 26.27
CA ILE A 348 14.30 3.95 25.85
C ILE A 348 14.19 3.97 24.31
N ALA A 349 15.32 3.95 23.60
CA ALA A 349 15.34 3.91 22.13
C ALA A 349 14.70 2.65 21.53
N PHE A 350 14.66 1.53 22.28
CA PHE A 350 14.04 0.27 21.85
C PHE A 350 12.64 0.04 22.42
N GLN A 351 12.02 1.05 23.03
CA GLN A 351 10.72 0.88 23.68
C GLN A 351 9.66 0.37 22.70
N ARG A 352 9.64 0.91 21.48
CA ARG A 352 8.69 0.51 20.43
C ARG A 352 8.89 -0.95 20.03
N GLU A 353 10.13 -1.38 19.83
CA GLU A 353 10.49 -2.75 19.46
C GLU A 353 10.13 -3.72 20.59
N MET A 354 10.36 -3.32 21.85
CA MET A 354 9.95 -4.10 23.02
C MET A 354 8.44 -4.24 23.11
N ASP A 355 7.67 -3.17 22.89
CA ASP A 355 6.21 -3.21 22.92
C ASP A 355 5.64 -4.08 21.79
N GLN A 356 6.22 -3.99 20.59
CA GLN A 356 5.87 -4.85 19.47
C GLN A 356 6.17 -6.33 19.76
N ALA A 357 7.34 -6.63 20.33
CA ALA A 357 7.72 -8.00 20.70
C ALA A 357 6.75 -8.59 21.75
N LYS A 358 6.41 -7.80 22.79
CA LYS A 358 5.40 -8.17 23.79
C LYS A 358 4.06 -8.50 23.13
N GLU A 359 3.57 -7.62 22.27
CA GLU A 359 2.27 -7.78 21.64
C GLU A 359 2.22 -9.01 20.73
N ILE A 360 3.26 -9.27 19.93
CA ILE A 360 3.31 -10.46 19.09
C ILE A 360 3.35 -11.74 19.92
N MET A 361 4.14 -11.79 21.00
CA MET A 361 4.18 -12.95 21.90
C MET A 361 2.81 -13.20 22.57
N LYS A 362 2.12 -12.15 23.02
CA LYS A 362 0.74 -12.25 23.55
C LYS A 362 -0.22 -12.79 22.50
N ARG A 363 -0.17 -12.25 21.28
CA ARG A 363 -1.03 -12.70 20.18
C ARG A 363 -0.76 -14.15 19.79
N LEU A 364 0.48 -14.62 19.86
CA LEU A 364 0.83 -16.03 19.61
C LEU A 364 0.23 -16.96 20.66
N ALA A 365 0.25 -16.58 21.95
CA ALA A 365 -0.41 -17.33 23.01
C ALA A 365 -1.94 -17.36 22.80
N GLY A 366 -2.54 -16.20 22.47
CA GLY A 366 -3.97 -16.10 22.16
C GLY A 366 -4.37 -16.92 20.93
N LEU A 367 -3.51 -16.96 19.90
CA LEU A 367 -3.73 -17.76 18.69
C LEU A 367 -3.70 -19.26 19.01
N ALA A 368 -2.74 -19.72 19.81
CA ALA A 368 -2.68 -21.11 20.27
C ALA A 368 -3.96 -21.50 21.03
N GLN A 369 -4.44 -20.61 21.92
CA GLN A 369 -5.70 -20.80 22.65
C GLN A 369 -6.91 -20.86 21.71
N GLN A 370 -7.01 -19.94 20.74
CA GLN A 370 -8.09 -19.89 19.76
C GLN A 370 -8.21 -21.20 18.97
N PHE A 371 -7.07 -21.80 18.62
CA PHE A 371 -7.02 -23.07 17.88
C PHE A 371 -6.93 -24.32 18.76
N LYS A 372 -7.17 -24.17 20.07
CA LYS A 372 -7.24 -25.24 21.08
C LYS A 372 -5.93 -26.03 21.26
N ASP A 373 -4.79 -25.37 21.09
CA ASP A 373 -3.47 -25.90 21.47
C ASP A 373 -3.11 -25.40 22.88
N GLU A 374 -3.80 -25.95 23.89
CA GLU A 374 -3.65 -25.53 25.29
C GLU A 374 -2.23 -25.73 25.81
N LYS A 375 -1.54 -26.77 25.34
CA LYS A 375 -0.16 -27.04 25.74
C LYS A 375 0.76 -25.89 25.29
N LEU A 376 0.64 -25.49 24.03
CA LEU A 376 1.43 -24.40 23.48
C LEU A 376 1.05 -23.04 24.09
N ALA A 377 -0.25 -22.78 24.29
CA ALA A 377 -0.72 -21.56 24.91
C ALA A 377 -0.15 -21.40 26.34
N ASN A 378 -0.20 -22.47 27.14
CA ASN A 378 0.36 -22.48 28.49
C ASN A 378 1.88 -22.33 28.49
N GLU A 379 2.58 -22.96 27.54
CA GLU A 379 4.03 -22.79 27.35
C GLU A 379 4.39 -21.32 27.10
N PHE A 380 3.73 -20.67 26.14
CA PHE A 380 3.96 -19.27 25.79
C PHE A 380 3.61 -18.32 26.94
N MET A 381 2.48 -18.51 27.61
CA MET A 381 2.11 -17.68 28.76
C MET A 381 3.09 -17.84 29.93
N SER A 382 3.59 -19.06 30.17
CA SER A 382 4.59 -19.32 31.21
C SER A 382 5.94 -18.68 30.90
N ARG A 383 6.35 -18.65 29.62
CA ARG A 383 7.56 -17.98 29.18
C ARG A 383 7.43 -16.46 29.28
N LEU A 384 6.32 -15.92 28.78
CA LEU A 384 6.04 -14.50 28.77
C LEU A 384 6.02 -13.90 30.20
N SER A 385 5.38 -14.58 31.16
CA SER A 385 5.31 -14.12 32.56
C SER A 385 6.65 -14.11 33.30
N LYS A 386 7.68 -14.76 32.77
CA LYS A 386 9.04 -14.71 33.34
C LYS A 386 9.82 -13.48 32.91
N ILE A 387 9.48 -12.88 31.77
CA ILE A 387 10.24 -11.78 31.17
C ILE A 387 9.48 -10.46 31.11
N VAL A 388 8.14 -10.49 31.13
CA VAL A 388 7.28 -9.31 31.11
C VAL A 388 6.61 -9.15 32.47
N PRO A 389 6.62 -7.94 33.07
CA PRO A 389 5.94 -7.68 34.34
C PRO A 389 4.43 -7.97 34.27
N PRO A 390 3.80 -8.46 35.36
CA PRO A 390 2.37 -8.77 35.39
C PRO A 390 1.46 -7.60 34.98
N GLU A 391 1.81 -6.38 35.38
CA GLU A 391 1.10 -5.14 35.03
C GLU A 391 1.02 -4.91 33.51
N ASP A 392 2.06 -5.33 32.78
CA ASP A 392 2.16 -5.22 31.32
C ASP A 392 1.47 -6.38 30.59
N LEU A 393 0.97 -7.39 31.31
CA LEU A 393 0.28 -8.56 30.74
C LEU A 393 -1.24 -8.44 30.72
N MET A 394 -1.80 -7.57 31.55
CA MET A 394 -3.24 -7.32 31.57
C MET A 394 -3.66 -6.50 30.34
N PRO A 395 -4.89 -6.67 29.82
CA PRO A 395 -5.42 -5.72 28.84
C PRO A 395 -5.43 -4.34 29.50
N GLU A 396 -4.97 -3.30 28.80
CA GLU A 396 -5.20 -1.93 29.23
C GLU A 396 -6.70 -1.79 29.48
N ALA A 397 -7.07 -1.47 30.73
CA ALA A 397 -8.44 -1.13 31.01
C ALA A 397 -8.79 0.03 30.09
N ASN A 398 -9.77 -0.16 29.19
CA ASN A 398 -10.30 0.92 28.36
C ASN A 398 -10.41 2.16 29.24
N GLU A 399 -9.68 3.22 28.89
CA GLU A 399 -9.91 4.52 29.49
C GLU A 399 -11.38 4.87 29.19
N GLU A 400 -12.25 4.64 30.17
CA GLU A 400 -13.56 5.24 30.21
C GLU A 400 -13.36 6.74 29.99
N GLY A 401 -14.14 7.29 29.06
CA GLY A 401 -14.03 8.67 28.60
C GLY A 401 -13.98 9.71 29.73
N PRO A 402 -13.61 10.96 29.40
CA PRO A 402 -13.22 11.96 30.38
C PRO A 402 -14.25 12.07 31.50
N LYS A 403 -13.80 11.80 32.73
CA LYS A 403 -14.55 12.07 33.96
C LYS A 403 -15.04 13.51 33.91
N GLU A 404 -16.35 13.69 33.93
CA GLU A 404 -17.00 15.00 34.04
C GLU A 404 -16.33 15.79 35.17
N ALA A 405 -15.89 17.00 34.85
CA ALA A 405 -15.35 17.94 35.81
C ALA A 405 -16.44 18.30 36.82
N SER A 406 -16.15 18.05 38.10
CA SER A 406 -16.98 18.50 39.22
C SER A 406 -17.15 20.03 39.16
N PRO A 407 -18.34 20.59 39.45
CA PRO A 407 -18.55 22.04 39.42
C PRO A 407 -17.76 22.71 40.54
N VAL A 408 -16.95 23.71 40.18
CA VAL A 408 -16.36 24.64 41.13
C VAL A 408 -17.48 25.56 41.62
N GLU A 409 -17.81 25.48 42.91
CA GLU A 409 -18.62 26.47 43.60
C GLU A 409 -17.88 27.82 43.62
N LEU A 410 -18.50 28.83 43.00
CA LEU A 410 -18.11 30.23 43.17
C LEU A 410 -18.62 30.70 44.54
N LYS A 411 -17.68 31.12 45.40
CA LYS A 411 -17.93 32.05 46.51
C LYS A 411 -17.13 33.31 46.30
#